data_AF-A0A529WGA2-F1
#
_entry.id   AF-A0A529WGA2-F1
#
_cell.length_a   1.000
_cell.length_b   1.000
_cell.length_c   1.000
_cell.angle_alpha   90.00
_cell.angle_beta   90.00
_cell.angle_gamma   90.00
#
_symmetry.space_group_name_H-M   'P 1'
#
loop_
_entity.id
_entity.type
_entity.pdbx_description
1 polymer ?
#
loop_
_entity_poly.entity_id
_entity_poly.type
_entity_poly.pdbx_seq_one_letter_code
_entity_poly.pdbx_strand_id
1 'polypeptide(L)'
;MSVESALRDGDGAGFELIETMRWEPGSGFLRFERHLARLYASAAELGFACDPERIGDVLSNTVNGHGIALRVRLALRRNGEGTVAVQPYEPLPADKVWRLQLARIRLDSTNLLLRHKTSLRQV
;
A
#
# COMPACT_ATOMS: atom_id res chain seq x y z
N MET A 1 -10.97 8.31 -14.39
CA MET A 1 -11.01 6.85 -14.13
C MET A 1 -10.70 6.62 -12.67
N SER A 2 -11.47 5.78 -11.99
CA SER A 2 -11.47 5.67 -10.52
C SER A 2 -10.12 5.20 -9.98
N VAL A 3 -9.56 5.95 -9.02
CA VAL A 3 -8.23 5.77 -8.39
C VAL A 3 -8.19 4.68 -7.31
N GLU A 4 -9.29 3.96 -7.15
CA GLU A 4 -9.45 2.85 -6.22
C GLU A 4 -9.34 1.54 -6.99
N SER A 5 -8.22 0.84 -6.79
CA SER A 5 -8.14 -0.60 -7.06
C SER A 5 -9.32 -1.30 -6.40
N ALA A 6 -9.88 -2.32 -7.07
CA ALA A 6 -11.11 -3.05 -6.77
C ALA A 6 -11.14 -3.83 -5.43
N LEU A 7 -10.33 -3.46 -4.45
CA LEU A 7 -10.47 -3.91 -3.07
C LEU A 7 -11.43 -2.97 -2.34
N ARG A 8 -12.69 -3.01 -2.79
CA ARG A 8 -13.83 -2.44 -2.07
C ARG A 8 -14.54 -3.48 -1.19
N ASP A 9 -14.23 -4.76 -1.39
CA ASP A 9 -14.89 -5.85 -0.67
C ASP A 9 -14.06 -6.24 0.56
N GLY A 10 -14.23 -5.46 1.63
CA GLY A 10 -13.95 -5.92 2.99
C GLY A 10 -14.99 -6.91 3.52
N ASP A 11 -15.88 -7.42 2.67
CA ASP A 11 -17.05 -8.18 3.08
C ASP A 11 -16.97 -9.62 2.57
N GLY A 12 -16.40 -10.49 3.42
CA GLY A 12 -16.49 -11.94 3.26
C GLY A 12 -15.28 -12.76 3.73
N ALA A 13 -14.04 -12.23 3.64
CA ALA A 13 -12.82 -13.04 3.87
C ALA A 13 -11.73 -12.40 4.76
N GLY A 14 -12.00 -11.26 5.40
CA GLY A 14 -11.03 -10.51 6.21
C GLY A 14 -10.47 -9.27 5.50
N PHE A 15 -9.24 -8.86 5.84
CA PHE A 15 -8.59 -7.67 5.28
C PHE A 15 -7.18 -7.95 4.80
N GLU A 16 -6.63 -7.03 4.02
CA GLU A 16 -5.27 -7.07 3.49
C GLU A 16 -4.40 -6.00 4.12
N LEU A 17 -3.11 -6.26 4.23
CA LEU A 17 -2.12 -5.21 4.46
C LEU A 17 -1.74 -4.56 3.14
N ILE A 18 -1.64 -3.23 3.11
CA ILE A 18 -1.37 -2.47 1.89
C ILE A 18 -0.11 -1.64 2.07
N GLU A 19 0.75 -1.64 1.07
CA GLU A 19 1.80 -0.64 0.88
C GLU A 19 1.59 0.12 -0.43
N THR A 20 1.87 1.42 -0.43
CA THR A 20 1.81 2.24 -1.65
C THR A 20 3.06 3.09 -1.72
N MET A 21 3.83 2.87 -2.77
CA MET A 21 5.19 3.36 -2.94
C MET A 21 5.33 4.10 -4.26
N ARG A 22 6.32 4.99 -4.34
CA ARG A 22 6.80 5.51 -5.61
C ARG A 22 8.03 4.71 -6.02
N TRP A 23 8.04 4.23 -7.25
CA TRP A 23 9.22 3.65 -7.88
C TRP A 23 9.74 4.60 -8.95
N GLU A 24 11.05 4.72 -9.07
CA GLU A 24 11.73 5.56 -10.04
C GLU A 24 12.77 4.75 -10.83
N PRO A 25 12.86 4.91 -12.16
CA PRO A 25 13.94 4.33 -12.94
C PRO A 25 15.31 4.71 -12.37
N GLY A 26 16.20 3.72 -12.23
CA GLY A 26 17.56 3.91 -11.71
C GLY A 26 17.68 4.05 -10.18
N SER A 27 16.67 4.60 -9.49
CA SER A 27 16.69 4.80 -8.04
C SER A 27 15.88 3.76 -7.25
N GLY A 28 14.99 3.03 -7.91
CA GLY A 28 14.17 1.99 -7.29
C GLY A 28 13.01 2.56 -6.48
N PHE A 29 12.58 1.81 -5.46
CA PHE A 29 11.47 2.22 -4.58
C PHE A 29 11.93 3.27 -3.58
N LEU A 30 11.26 4.42 -3.56
CA LEU A 30 11.54 5.47 -2.59
C LEU A 30 11.15 5.01 -1.18
N ARG A 31 12.07 5.15 -0.21
CA ARG A 31 11.88 4.72 1.20
C ARG A 31 11.54 3.23 1.34
N PHE A 32 12.07 2.39 0.45
CA PHE A 32 11.71 0.99 0.35
C PHE A 32 11.74 0.22 1.67
N GLU A 33 12.86 0.32 2.39
CA GLU A 33 13.06 -0.34 3.68
C GLU A 33 12.00 0.04 4.71
N ARG A 34 11.55 1.31 4.73
CA ARG A 34 10.50 1.76 5.66
C ARG A 34 9.14 1.16 5.32
N HIS A 35 8.84 0.97 4.04
CA HIS A 35 7.62 0.32 3.60
C HIS A 35 7.62 -1.17 3.97
N LEU A 36 8.73 -1.87 3.70
CA LEU A 36 8.86 -3.28 4.05
C LEU A 36 8.86 -3.50 5.57
N ALA A 37 9.59 -2.70 6.33
CA ALA A 37 9.61 -2.78 7.78
C ALA A 37 8.20 -2.63 8.38
N ARG A 38 7.40 -1.68 7.88
CA ARG A 38 6.00 -1.51 8.32
C ARG A 38 5.13 -2.71 7.95
N LEU A 39 5.25 -3.20 6.71
CA LEU A 39 4.49 -4.35 6.23
C LEU A 39 4.79 -5.59 7.08
N TYR A 40 6.07 -5.90 7.29
CA TYR A 40 6.50 -7.09 8.02
C TYR A 40 6.15 -7.01 9.51
N ALA A 41 6.34 -5.84 10.14
CA ALA A 41 5.92 -5.64 11.52
C ALA A 41 4.39 -5.82 11.67
N SER A 42 3.60 -5.27 10.76
CA SER A 42 2.14 -5.44 10.78
C SER A 42 1.73 -6.89 10.50
N ALA A 43 2.44 -7.58 9.60
CA ALA A 43 2.16 -8.97 9.29
C ALA A 43 2.44 -9.88 10.51
N ALA A 44 3.55 -9.66 11.20
CA ALA A 44 3.89 -10.37 12.42
C ALA A 44 2.88 -10.11 13.54
N GLU A 45 2.50 -8.85 13.78
CA GLU A 45 1.58 -8.48 14.86
C GLU A 45 0.15 -8.99 14.60
N LEU A 46 -0.29 -9.01 13.34
CA LEU A 46 -1.67 -9.37 12.98
C LEU A 46 -1.83 -10.82 12.50
N GLY A 47 -0.75 -11.62 12.52
CA GLY A 47 -0.78 -13.03 12.13
C GLY A 47 -1.04 -13.24 10.63
N PHE A 48 -0.38 -12.48 9.77
CA PHE A 48 -0.33 -12.72 8.33
C PHE A 48 0.88 -13.59 8.02
N ALA A 49 0.71 -14.62 7.19
CA ALA A 49 1.86 -15.24 6.56
C ALA A 49 2.56 -14.20 5.67
N CYS A 50 3.88 -14.15 5.71
CA CYS A 50 4.65 -13.20 4.93
C CYS A 50 6.02 -13.80 4.59
N ASP A 51 6.28 -13.95 3.30
CA ASP A 51 7.55 -14.42 2.76
C ASP A 51 8.28 -13.23 2.11
N PRO A 52 9.35 -12.71 2.72
CA PRO A 52 10.09 -11.57 2.19
C PRO A 52 10.63 -11.79 0.77
N GLU A 53 11.07 -13.00 0.43
CA GLU A 53 11.62 -13.30 -0.90
C GLU A 53 10.53 -13.21 -1.95
N ARG A 54 9.39 -13.88 -1.72
CA ARG A 54 8.23 -13.81 -2.62
C ARG A 54 7.72 -12.38 -2.82
N ILE A 55 7.72 -11.57 -1.77
CA ILE A 55 7.32 -10.15 -1.86
C ILE A 55 8.33 -9.36 -2.72
N GLY A 56 9.63 -9.58 -2.51
CA GLY A 56 10.69 -8.96 -3.29
C GLY A 56 10.60 -9.31 -4.77
N ASP A 57 10.35 -10.59 -5.09
CA ASP A 57 10.20 -11.09 -6.46
C ASP A 57 9.02 -10.47 -7.17
N VAL A 58 7.83 -10.47 -6.55
CA VAL A 58 6.63 -9.91 -7.18
C VAL A 58 6.80 -8.40 -7.41
N LEU A 59 7.41 -7.67 -6.48
CA LEU A 59 7.70 -6.24 -6.66
C LEU A 59 8.66 -6.00 -7.82
N SER A 60 9.79 -6.73 -7.83
CA SER A 60 10.84 -6.57 -8.83
C SER A 60 10.34 -6.91 -10.24
N ASN A 61 9.61 -8.02 -10.37
CA ASN A 61 9.03 -8.46 -11.64
C ASN A 61 8.01 -7.45 -12.19
N THR A 62 7.26 -6.78 -11.32
CA THR A 62 6.21 -5.84 -11.76
C THR A 62 6.77 -4.49 -12.20
N VAL A 63 7.90 -4.03 -11.63
CA VAL A 63 8.50 -2.73 -12.01
C VAL A 63 9.58 -2.84 -13.09
N ASN A 64 10.06 -4.05 -13.38
CA ASN A 64 11.10 -4.27 -14.37
C ASN A 64 10.66 -3.79 -15.78
N GLY A 65 11.57 -3.17 -16.53
CA GLY A 65 11.32 -2.69 -17.89
C GLY A 65 10.56 -1.35 -17.98
N HIS A 66 10.10 -0.76 -16.87
CA HIS A 66 9.45 0.54 -16.91
C HIS A 66 10.45 1.71 -17.03
N GLY A 67 10.18 2.65 -17.94
CA GLY A 67 11.02 3.83 -18.19
C GLY A 67 10.57 5.11 -17.48
N ILE A 68 9.50 5.05 -16.67
CA ILE A 68 8.89 6.21 -16.01
C ILE A 68 8.66 5.94 -14.52
N ALA A 69 8.47 6.99 -13.73
CA ALA A 69 8.08 6.83 -12.33
C ALA A 69 6.71 6.16 -12.21
N LEU A 70 6.56 5.25 -11.25
CA LEU A 70 5.35 4.47 -11.01
C LEU A 70 4.82 4.69 -9.60
N ARG A 71 3.49 4.72 -9.48
CA ARG A 71 2.81 4.44 -8.21
C ARG A 71 2.59 2.93 -8.13
N VAL A 72 3.26 2.31 -7.17
CA VAL A 72 3.21 0.86 -6.94
C VAL A 72 2.40 0.58 -5.69
N ARG A 73 1.36 -0.27 -5.81
CA ARG A 73 0.55 -0.71 -4.69
C ARG A 73 0.77 -2.20 -4.47
N LEU A 74 1.36 -2.54 -3.34
CA LEU A 74 1.47 -3.90 -2.83
C LEU A 74 0.30 -4.18 -1.89
N ALA A 75 -0.30 -5.35 -2.02
CA ALA A 75 -1.31 -5.86 -1.10
C ALA A 75 -0.95 -7.28 -0.67
N LEU A 76 -1.02 -7.54 0.63
CA LEU A 76 -0.70 -8.83 1.25
C LEU A 76 -1.97 -9.39 1.92
N ARG A 77 -2.41 -10.55 1.45
CA ARG A 77 -3.49 -11.32 2.05
C ARG A 77 -2.98 -12.13 3.25
N ARG A 78 -3.89 -12.50 4.15
CA ARG A 78 -3.56 -13.25 5.38
C ARG A 78 -2.85 -14.59 5.12
N ASN A 79 -3.14 -15.24 4.00
CA ASN A 79 -2.52 -16.49 3.56
C ASN A 79 -1.10 -16.33 3.00
N GLY A 80 -0.57 -15.09 2.92
CA GLY A 80 0.76 -14.82 2.38
C GLY A 80 0.78 -14.49 0.89
N GLU A 81 -0.37 -14.49 0.22
CA GLU A 81 -0.46 -14.08 -1.18
C GLU A 81 -0.25 -12.57 -1.30
N GLY A 82 0.84 -12.19 -1.99
CA GLY A 82 1.18 -10.82 -2.33
C GLY A 82 0.78 -10.49 -3.77
N THR A 83 0.06 -9.38 -3.96
CA THR A 83 -0.29 -8.84 -5.28
C THR A 83 0.26 -7.44 -5.44
N VAL A 84 0.74 -7.10 -6.64
CA VAL A 84 1.28 -5.78 -6.95
C VAL A 84 0.56 -5.21 -8.16
N ALA A 85 0.12 -3.95 -8.03
CA ALA A 85 -0.45 -3.18 -9.12
C ALA A 85 0.39 -1.91 -9.34
N VAL A 86 0.63 -1.57 -10.60
CA VAL A 86 1.40 -0.39 -10.98
C VAL A 86 0.60 0.51 -11.92
N GLN A 87 0.89 1.80 -11.84
CA GLN A 87 0.37 2.81 -12.76
C GLN A 87 1.39 3.96 -12.84
N PRO A 88 1.38 4.78 -13.91
CA PRO A 88 2.20 5.98 -13.97
C PRO A 88 2.03 6.85 -12.71
N TYR A 89 3.14 7.34 -12.18
CA TYR A 89 3.11 8.33 -11.11
C TYR A 89 2.88 9.72 -11.70
N GLU A 90 1.80 10.38 -11.28
CA GLU A 90 1.47 11.74 -11.66
C GLU A 90 1.87 12.70 -10.53
N PRO A 91 2.99 13.44 -10.64
CA PRO A 91 3.36 14.43 -9.63
C PRO A 91 2.35 15.59 -9.62
N LEU A 92 2.12 16.14 -8.43
CA LEU A 92 1.42 17.41 -8.32
C LEU A 92 2.33 18.54 -8.82
N PRO A 93 1.77 19.57 -9.49
CA PRO A 93 2.49 20.81 -9.76
C PRO A 93 3.10 21.40 -8.48
N ALA A 94 4.26 22.04 -8.59
CA ALA A 94 4.98 22.59 -7.44
C ALA A 94 4.19 23.69 -6.69
N ASP A 95 3.29 24.38 -7.39
CA ASP A 95 2.40 25.42 -6.88
C ASP A 95 1.04 24.88 -6.40
N LYS A 96 0.83 23.56 -6.40
CA LYS A 96 -0.45 22.97 -6.01
C LYS A 96 -0.70 23.13 -4.51
N VAL A 97 -1.69 23.94 -4.16
CA VAL A 97 -2.19 24.07 -2.77
C VAL A 97 -3.38 23.14 -2.53
N TRP A 98 -3.29 22.29 -1.51
CA TRP A 98 -4.40 21.46 -1.05
C TRP A 98 -5.33 22.26 -0.12
N ARG A 99 -6.64 22.13 -0.32
CA ARG A 99 -7.65 22.63 0.61
C ARG A 99 -8.14 21.46 1.46
N LEU A 100 -8.09 21.63 2.78
CA LEU A 100 -8.49 20.60 3.75
C LEU A 100 -9.80 21.00 4.43
N GLN A 101 -10.56 20.00 4.88
CA GLN A 101 -11.77 20.18 5.68
C GLN A 101 -11.76 19.20 6.86
N LEU A 102 -12.37 19.62 7.97
CA LEU A 102 -12.56 18.74 9.13
C LEU A 102 -13.76 17.83 8.91
N ALA A 103 -13.54 16.52 8.97
CA ALA A 103 -14.61 15.53 8.87
C ALA A 103 -15.43 15.48 10.17
N ARG A 104 -16.73 15.17 10.04
CA ARG A 104 -17.59 14.83 11.19
C ARG A 104 -17.31 13.42 11.72
N ILE A 105 -16.87 12.54 10.82
CA ILE A 105 -16.45 11.17 11.13
C ILE A 105 -15.29 11.22 12.12
N ARG A 106 -15.36 10.41 13.18
CA ARG A 106 -14.36 10.36 14.24
C ARG A 106 -13.63 9.03 14.17
N LEU A 107 -12.34 9.07 14.48
CA LEU A 107 -11.55 7.88 14.76
C LEU A 107 -11.63 7.58 16.26
N ASP A 108 -11.79 6.31 16.58
CA ASP A 108 -11.64 5.81 17.95
C ASP A 108 -10.15 5.64 18.26
N SER A 109 -9.62 6.40 19.22
CA SER A 109 -8.21 6.33 19.63
C SER A 109 -7.82 4.99 20.24
N THR A 110 -8.79 4.20 20.71
CA THR A 110 -8.56 2.86 21.26
C THR A 110 -8.54 1.78 20.17
N ASN A 111 -8.93 2.10 18.94
CA ASN A 111 -8.90 1.16 17.83
C ASN A 111 -7.46 0.88 17.41
N LEU A 112 -6.98 -0.29 17.82
CA LEU A 112 -5.63 -0.76 17.56
C LEU A 112 -5.33 -0.94 16.07
N LEU A 113 -6.32 -1.18 15.20
CA LEU A 113 -6.08 -1.37 13.77
C LEU A 113 -5.64 -0.08 13.05
N LEU A 114 -5.86 1.10 13.65
CA LEU A 114 -5.50 2.39 13.03
C LEU A 114 -3.99 2.59 12.83
N ARG A 115 -3.14 1.84 13.54
CA ARG A 115 -1.68 1.87 13.34
C ARG A 115 -1.21 1.05 12.15
N HIS A 116 -2.09 0.22 11.57
CA HIS A 116 -1.79 -0.66 10.45
C HIS A 116 -2.42 -0.14 9.17
N LYS A 117 -1.68 -0.23 8.05
CA LYS A 117 -2.18 0.19 6.75
C LYS A 117 -2.93 -0.96 6.10
N THR A 118 -4.25 -1.00 6.28
CA THR A 118 -5.10 -2.11 5.82
C THR A 118 -6.07 -1.71 4.71
N SER A 119 -6.73 -2.71 4.12
CA SER A 119 -7.91 -2.52 3.25
C SER A 119 -9.20 -2.23 4.03
N LEU A 120 -9.21 -2.35 5.36
CA LEU A 120 -10.32 -1.89 6.21
C LEU A 120 -10.31 -0.37 6.29
N ARG A 121 -11.01 0.25 5.34
CA ARG A 121 -11.07 1.71 5.18
C ARG A 121 -12.44 2.30 5.52
N GLN A 122 -13.35 1.46 6.01
CA GLN A 122 -14.57 1.93 6.64
C GLN A 122 -14.20 2.58 7.97
N VAL A 123 -14.83 3.72 8.25
CA VAL A 123 -14.59 4.56 9.41
C VAL A 123 -15.92 4.90 10.03
#